data_AF-A0A528E526-F1
#
_entry.id   AF-A0A528E526-F1
#
_cell.length_a   1.000
_cell.length_b   1.000
_cell.length_c   1.000
_cell.angle_alpha   90.00
_cell.angle_beta   90.00
_cell.angle_gamma   90.00
#
_symmetry.space_group_name_H-M   'P 1'
#
loop_
_entity.id
_entity.type
_entity.pdbx_description
1 polymer ?
#
loop_
_entity_poly.entity_id
_entity_poly.type
_entity_poly.pdbx_seq_one_letter_code
_entity_poly.pdbx_strand_id
1 'polypeptide(L)' 'MALADDIQMAERHVLQAEQHIKRQRARIAALKRRRLPRGKASNFLQLLEDAQSMHLQHLSRLLEQASRERTQAGI' A
#
# COMPACT_ATOMS: atom_id res chain seq x y z
N MET A 1 10.47 17.85 -4.44
CA MET A 1 10.11 17.78 -3.01
C MET A 1 11.32 17.22 -2.28
N ALA A 2 11.44 17.41 -0.96
CA ALA A 2 12.55 16.82 -0.22
C ALA A 2 12.30 15.32 -0.02
N LEU A 3 13.36 14.50 0.04
CA LEU A 3 13.25 13.04 0.19
C LEU A 3 12.40 12.63 1.41
N ALA A 4 12.45 13.41 2.50
CA ALA A 4 11.63 13.21 3.68
C ALA A 4 10.12 13.37 3.40
N ASP A 5 9.73 14.35 2.57
CA ASP A 5 8.33 14.57 2.18
C ASP A 5 7.82 13.40 1.31
N ASP A 6 8.68 12.90 0.41
CA ASP A 6 8.35 11.77 -0.47
C ASP A 6 8.17 10.48 0.34
N ILE A 7 9.01 10.25 1.36
CA ILE A 7 8.86 9.12 2.31
C ILE A 7 7.52 9.23 3.06
N GLN A 8 7.23 10.39 3.66
CA GLN A 8 5.96 10.60 4.36
C GLN A 8 4.75 10.42 3.45
N MET A 9 4.85 10.84 2.19
CA MET A 9 3.79 10.62 1.21
C MET A 9 3.59 9.12 0.93
N ALA A 10 4.68 8.38 0.68
CA ALA A 10 4.62 6.95 0.42
C ALA A 10 4.08 6.15 1.62
N GLU A 11 4.48 6.49 2.85
CA GLU A 11 3.95 5.90 4.09
C GLU A 11 2.44 6.10 4.21
N ARG A 12 1.94 7.31 3.94
CA ARG A 12 0.48 7.58 3.96
C ARG A 12 -0.26 6.72 2.94
N HIS A 13 0.28 6.57 1.73
CA HIS A 13 -0.35 5.74 0.71
C HIS A 13 -0.40 4.26 1.12
N VAL A 14 0.68 3.73 1.70
CA VAL A 14 0.72 2.37 2.25
C VAL A 14 -0.39 2.18 3.30
N LEU A 15 -0.49 3.08 4.27
CA LEU A 15 -1.50 2.98 5.34
C LEU A 15 -2.94 3.09 4.81
N GLN A 16 -3.19 4.00 3.86
CA GLN A 16 -4.50 4.17 3.25
C GLN A 16 -4.92 2.91 2.47
N ALA A 17 -4.02 2.34 1.68
CA ALA A 17 -4.31 1.16 0.88
C ALA A 17 -4.49 -0.09 1.76
N GLU A 18 -3.74 -0.27 2.84
CA GLU A 18 -4.00 -1.33 3.84
C GLU A 18 -5.42 -1.23 4.42
N GLN A 19 -5.86 -0.01 4.77
CA GLN A 19 -7.20 0.21 5.29
C GLN A 19 -8.27 -0.14 4.25
N HIS A 20 -8.06 0.23 2.98
CA HIS A 20 -8.96 -0.10 1.88
C HIS A 20 -9.02 -1.61 1.62
N ILE A 21 -7.88 -2.30 1.59
CA ILE A 21 -7.79 -3.76 1.44
C ILE A 21 -8.55 -4.46 2.56
N LYS A 22 -8.33 -4.05 3.82
CA LYS A 22 -9.04 -4.62 4.98
C LYS A 22 -10.56 -4.47 4.86
N ARG A 23 -11.04 -3.28 4.49
CA ARG A 23 -12.47 -3.02 4.26
C ARG A 23 -13.02 -3.86 3.11
N GLN A 24 -12.27 -3.99 2.01
CA GLN A 24 -12.71 -4.74 0.83
C GLN A 24 -12.78 -6.25 1.11
N ARG A 25 -11.80 -6.80 1.84
CA ARG A 25 -11.84 -8.20 2.32
C ARG A 25 -13.07 -8.46 3.20
N ALA A 26 -13.41 -7.54 4.11
CA ALA A 26 -14.61 -7.65 4.93
C ALA A 26 -15.91 -7.62 4.09
N ARG A 27 -15.98 -6.77 3.07
CA ARG A 27 -17.11 -6.72 2.12
C ARG A 27 -17.26 -8.03 1.35
N ILE A 28 -16.16 -8.59 0.84
CA ILE A 28 -16.17 -9.88 0.14
C ILE A 28 -16.64 -11.00 1.07
N ALA A 29 -16.20 -11.01 2.33
CA ALA A 29 -16.65 -11.98 3.33
C ALA A 29 -18.16 -11.85 3.62
N ALA A 30 -18.70 -10.63 3.65
CA ALA A 30 -20.15 -10.40 3.78
C ALA A 30 -20.93 -10.91 2.56
N LEU A 31 -20.46 -10.66 1.34
CA LEU A 31 -21.07 -11.19 0.11
C LEU A 31 -21.07 -12.72 0.11
N LYS A 32 -19.94 -13.35 0.50
CA LYS A 32 -19.82 -14.81 0.64
C LYS A 32 -20.86 -15.38 1.59
N ARG A 33 -21.03 -14.77 2.77
CA ARG A 33 -22.02 -15.19 3.77
C ARG A 33 -23.45 -15.12 3.25
N ARG A 34 -23.76 -14.11 2.43
CA ARG A 34 -25.09 -13.92 1.81
C ARG A 34 -25.28 -14.69 0.50
N ARG A 35 -24.31 -15.52 0.09
CA ARG A 35 -24.30 -16.22 -1.20
C ARG A 35 -24.47 -15.30 -2.42
N LEU A 36 -24.02 -14.04 -2.30
CA LEU A 36 -24.08 -13.06 -3.37
C LEU A 36 -22.85 -13.15 -4.30
N PRO A 37 -22.98 -12.77 -5.58
CA PRO A 37 -21.85 -12.70 -6.50
C PRO A 37 -20.74 -11.78 -5.96
N ARG A 38 -19.49 -12.24 -6.06
CA ARG A 38 -18.31 -11.54 -5.55
C ARG A 38 -17.20 -11.32 -6.57
N GLY A 39 -17.37 -11.74 -7.83
CA GLY A 39 -16.34 -11.68 -8.87
C GLY A 39 -15.75 -10.28 -9.06
N LYS A 40 -16.60 -9.27 -9.29
CA LYS A 40 -16.14 -7.87 -9.42
C LYS A 40 -15.45 -7.36 -8.15
N ALA A 41 -15.94 -7.73 -6.97
CA ALA A 41 -15.36 -7.31 -5.70
C ALA A 41 -13.97 -7.94 -5.49
N SER A 42 -13.78 -9.20 -5.89
CA SER A 42 -12.50 -9.91 -5.89
C SER A 42 -11.51 -9.33 -6.89
N ASN A 43 -11.94 -9.03 -8.13
CA ASN A 43 -11.08 -8.38 -9.12
C ASN A 43 -10.60 -7.01 -8.63
N PHE A 44 -11.50 -6.23 -8.00
CA PHE A 44 -11.12 -4.96 -7.42
C PHE A 44 -10.16 -5.10 -6.22
N LEU A 45 -10.33 -6.14 -5.40
CA LEU A 45 -9.37 -6.43 -4.33
C LEU A 45 -7.98 -6.71 -4.89
N GLN A 46 -7.87 -7.48 -5.97
CA GLN A 46 -6.59 -7.75 -6.62
C GLN A 46 -5.89 -6.45 -7.06
N LEU A 47 -6.62 -5.55 -7.70
CA LEU A 47 -6.07 -4.24 -8.10
C LEU A 47 -5.55 -3.42 -6.91
N LEU A 48 -6.24 -3.47 -5.77
CA LEU A 48 -5.78 -2.80 -4.55
C LEU A 48 -4.50 -3.45 -3.99
N GLU A 49 -4.41 -4.78 -4.03
CA GLU A 49 -3.25 -5.53 -3.55
C GLU A 49 -2.02 -5.32 -4.46
N ASP A 50 -2.23 -5.22 -5.77
CA ASP A 50 -1.18 -4.88 -6.74
C ASP A 50 -0.67 -3.45 -6.53
N ALA A 51 -1.58 -2.48 -6.37
CA ALA A 51 -1.22 -1.09 -6.07
C ALA A 51 -0.48 -0.97 -4.72
N GLN A 52 -0.92 -1.70 -3.70
CA GLN A 52 -0.23 -1.75 -2.40
C GLN A 52 1.19 -2.28 -2.54
N SER A 53 1.40 -3.30 -3.36
CA SER A 53 2.74 -3.84 -3.63
C SER A 53 3.64 -2.79 -4.28
N MET A 54 3.12 -2.00 -5.22
CA MET A 54 3.86 -0.88 -5.82
C MET A 54 4.20 0.21 -4.80
N HIS A 55 3.29 0.55 -3.89
CA HIS A 55 3.54 1.53 -2.84
C HIS A 55 4.63 1.07 -1.86
N LEU A 56 4.60 -0.20 -1.45
CA LEU A 56 5.64 -0.78 -0.58
C LEU A 56 7.01 -0.80 -1.26
N GLN A 57 7.07 -1.19 -2.54
CA GLN A 57 8.31 -1.15 -3.33
C GLN A 57 8.84 0.27 -3.50
N HIS A 58 7.95 1.25 -3.67
CA HIS A 58 8.36 2.65 -3.74
C HIS A 58 8.92 3.15 -2.40
N LEU A 59 8.22 2.88 -1.29
CA LEU A 59 8.68 3.24 0.05
C LEU A 59 10.04 2.59 0.37
N SER A 60 10.24 1.31 0.06
CA SER A 60 11.52 0.62 0.25
C SER A 60 12.66 1.36 -0.45
N ARG A 61 12.46 1.74 -1.73
CA ARG A 61 13.47 2.48 -2.50
C ARG A 61 13.81 3.83 -1.89
N LEU A 62 12.80 4.57 -1.41
CA LEU A 62 13.02 5.86 -0.76
C LEU A 62 13.78 5.71 0.57
N LEU A 63 13.46 4.70 1.37
CA LEU A 63 14.16 4.40 2.62
C LEU A 63 15.61 3.97 2.38
N GLU A 64 15.85 3.16 1.35
CA GLU A 64 17.19 2.79 0.91
C GLU A 64 18.00 4.01 0.48
N GLN A 65 17.40 4.92 -0.29
CA GLN A 65 18.05 6.18 -0.67
C GLN A 65 18.40 7.03 0.56
N ALA A 66 17.47 7.21 1.49
CA ALA A 66 17.70 7.99 2.70
C ALA A 66 18.81 7.38 3.58
N SER A 67 18.89 6.05 3.65
CA SER A 67 19.95 5.33 4.36
C SER A 67 21.33 5.57 3.73
N ARG A 68 21.41 5.57 2.39
CA ARG A 68 22.65 5.87 1.66
C ARG A 68 23.10 7.31 1.88
N GLU A 69 22.17 8.26 1.84
CA GLU A 69 22.46 9.68 2.08
C GLU A 69 22.97 9.93 3.51
N ARG A 70 22.41 9.25 4.52
CA ARG A 70 22.94 9.31 5.91
C ARG A 70 24.36 8.77 6.03
N THR A 71 24.59 7.58 5.46
CA THR A 71 25.93 6.96 5.44
C THR A 71 26.97 7.86 4.76
N GLN A 72 26.61 8.51 3.64
CA GLN A 72 27.49 9.44 2.94
C GLN A 72 27.71 10.76 3.69
N ALA A 73 26.74 11.21 4.49
CA ALA A 73 26.86 12.37 5.34
C ALA A 73 27.75 12.14 6.58
N GLY A 74 28.20 10.90 6.82
CA GLY A 74 29.01 10.55 8.00
C GLY A 74 28.23 10.60 9.31
N ILE A 75 26.90 10.48 9.25
CA ILE A 75 25.98 10.46 10.39
C ILE A 75 25.43 9.04 10.57
#